data_AF-A0A943P4Z0-F1
#
_entry.id   AF-A0A943P4Z0-F1
#
_cell.length_a   1.000
_cell.length_b   1.000
_cell.length_c   1.000
_cell.angle_alpha   90.00
_cell.angle_beta   90.00
_cell.angle_gamma   90.00
#
_symmetry.space_group_name_H-M   'P 1'
#
loop_
_entity.id
_entity.type
_entity.pdbx_description
1 polymer ?
#
loop_
_entity_poly.entity_id
_entity_poly.type
_entity_poly.pdbx_seq_one_letter_code
_entity_poly.pdbx_strand_id
1 'polypeptide(L)'
;MTRTQAKRFREMITRAAAKLTNAEALTSISLFEPWSDEKDYSIGDRVRDGGKLYRCYNAISANPTWRPSVTPAHWEPITVGEDGTIENPITAAAGMRYFKDKYYLDGGKIYRCTRDDSGGEGTVMHYLPSQLVGIYFEEVRE
;
A
#
# COMPACT_ATOMS: atom_id res chain seq x y z
N MET A 1 28.71 9.75 19.75
CA MET A 1 28.30 8.49 19.08
C MET A 1 29.25 8.22 17.93
N THR A 2 29.82 7.03 17.82
CA THR A 2 30.69 6.65 16.69
C THR A 2 29.86 6.24 15.47
N ARG A 3 30.46 6.26 14.26
CA ARG A 3 29.78 5.81 13.02
C ARG A 3 29.24 4.38 13.14
N THR A 4 30.00 3.50 13.78
CA THR A 4 29.60 2.10 14.04
C THR A 4 28.41 2.02 14.99
N GLN A 5 28.39 2.83 16.05
CA GLN A 5 27.24 2.92 16.96
C GLN A 5 26.00 3.45 16.22
N ALA A 6 26.14 4.50 15.42
CA ALA A 6 25.03 5.07 14.64
C ALA A 6 24.40 4.05 13.67
N LYS A 7 25.23 3.25 12.96
CA LYS A 7 24.75 2.17 12.08
C LYS A 7 23.95 1.11 12.85
N ARG A 8 24.46 0.65 13.99
CA ARG A 8 23.74 -0.32 14.84
C ARG A 8 22.40 0.22 15.34
N PHE A 9 22.35 1.48 15.78
CA PHE A 9 21.09 2.10 16.18
C PHE A 9 20.11 2.20 15.01
N ARG A 10 20.58 2.54 13.81
CA ARG A 10 19.73 2.58 12.61
C ARG A 10 19.10 1.22 12.32
N GLU A 11 19.89 0.15 12.35
CA GLU A 11 19.40 -1.22 12.13
C GLU A 11 18.33 -1.63 13.15
N MET A 12 18.53 -1.30 14.43
CA MET A 12 17.54 -1.57 15.48
C MET A 12 16.24 -0.79 15.24
N ILE A 13 16.34 0.49 14.88
CA ILE A 13 15.18 1.32 14.53
C ILE A 13 14.44 0.72 13.33
N THR A 14 15.15 0.33 12.26
CA THR A 14 14.53 -0.26 11.07
C THR A 14 13.78 -1.55 11.41
N ARG A 15 14.37 -2.43 12.23
CA ARG A 15 13.71 -3.67 12.69
C ARG A 15 12.48 -3.40 13.56
N ALA A 16 12.52 -2.38 14.40
CA ALA A 16 11.38 -1.98 15.22
C ALA A 16 10.26 -1.38 14.35
N ALA A 17 10.61 -0.47 13.44
CA ALA A 17 9.67 0.17 12.51
C ALA A 17 8.93 -0.84 11.64
N ALA A 18 9.60 -1.93 11.25
CA ALA A 18 9.00 -3.02 10.48
C ALA A 18 7.80 -3.71 11.18
N LYS A 19 7.66 -3.57 12.51
CA LYS A 19 6.55 -4.15 13.28
C LYS A 19 5.40 -3.18 13.54
N LEU A 20 5.56 -1.90 13.22
CA LEU A 20 4.52 -0.90 13.42
C LEU A 20 3.31 -1.20 12.53
N THR A 21 2.13 -1.04 13.09
CA THR A 21 0.87 -0.97 12.34
C THR A 21 0.91 0.20 11.35
N ASN A 22 -0.02 0.24 10.39
CA ASN A 22 -0.11 1.37 9.46
C ASN A 22 -0.35 2.70 10.20
N ALA A 23 -1.22 2.69 11.21
CA ALA A 23 -1.52 3.88 12.01
C ALA A 23 -0.27 4.42 12.72
N GLU A 24 0.48 3.56 13.42
CA GLU A 24 1.72 3.96 14.10
C GLU A 24 2.83 4.34 13.12
N ALA A 25 2.91 3.66 11.98
CA ALA A 25 3.89 3.96 10.95
C ALA A 25 3.67 5.36 10.34
N LEU A 26 2.42 5.79 10.20
CA LEU A 26 2.06 7.09 9.67
C LEU A 26 2.29 8.24 10.64
N THR A 27 2.29 8.00 11.96
CA THR A 27 2.75 9.00 12.94
C THR A 27 4.28 9.09 13.04
N SER A 28 4.99 8.07 12.52
CA SER A 28 6.43 7.90 12.67
C SER A 28 7.14 7.67 11.33
N ILE A 29 6.67 8.32 10.26
CA ILE A 29 7.14 8.13 8.88
C ILE A 29 8.67 8.22 8.78
N SER A 30 9.30 9.16 9.48
CA SER A 30 10.75 9.37 9.47
C SER A 30 11.60 8.17 9.91
N LEU A 31 11.02 7.18 10.59
CA LEU A 31 11.72 5.95 10.98
C LEU A 31 12.01 5.03 9.78
N PHE A 32 11.24 5.15 8.70
CA PHE A 32 11.40 4.34 7.49
C PHE A 32 12.50 4.88 6.58
N GLU A 33 13.13 4.01 5.81
CA GLU A 33 14.15 4.42 4.82
C GLU A 33 13.49 5.20 3.67
N PRO A 34 14.15 6.23 3.12
CA PRO A 34 13.76 6.76 1.83
C PRO A 34 13.88 5.66 0.76
N TRP A 35 13.05 5.74 -0.26
CA TRP A 35 13.23 4.93 -1.47
C TRP A 35 14.62 5.18 -2.08
N SER A 36 15.19 4.14 -2.69
CA SER A 36 16.50 4.13 -3.35
C SER A 36 16.38 3.41 -4.68
N ASP A 37 17.00 3.96 -5.72
CA ASP A 37 17.12 3.35 -7.03
C ASP A 37 18.16 2.23 -7.10
N GLU A 38 18.98 2.07 -6.06
CA GLU A 38 20.05 1.06 -5.95
C GLU A 38 19.65 -0.18 -5.12
N LYS A 39 18.40 -0.27 -4.67
CA LYS A 39 17.93 -1.31 -3.76
C LYS A 39 16.79 -2.13 -4.37
N ASP A 40 16.91 -3.45 -4.23
CA ASP A 40 15.81 -4.38 -4.48
C ASP A 40 14.80 -4.33 -3.34
N TYR A 41 13.51 -4.43 -3.67
CA TYR A 41 12.42 -4.42 -2.71
C TYR A 41 11.59 -5.69 -2.79
N SER A 42 11.37 -6.29 -1.61
CA SER A 42 10.50 -7.45 -1.43
C SER A 42 9.08 -7.03 -1.08
N ILE A 43 8.12 -7.93 -1.27
CA ILE A 43 6.74 -7.73 -0.82
C ILE A 43 6.73 -7.45 0.69
N GLY A 44 6.02 -6.40 1.09
CA GLY A 44 5.92 -5.92 2.46
C GLY A 44 6.94 -4.84 2.83
N ASP A 45 7.97 -4.59 2.02
CA ASP A 45 8.95 -3.53 2.30
C ASP A 45 8.27 -2.16 2.34
N ARG A 46 8.65 -1.33 3.32
CA ARG A 46 8.08 0.00 3.51
C ARG A 46 9.13 1.08 3.34
N VAL A 47 8.83 2.05 2.48
CA VAL A 47 9.73 3.16 2.15
C VAL A 47 9.01 4.49 2.13
N ARG A 48 9.79 5.56 2.31
CA ARG A 48 9.30 6.92 2.11
C ARG A 48 9.58 7.42 0.71
N ASP A 49 8.59 8.07 0.13
CA ASP A 49 8.74 8.84 -1.10
C ASP A 49 7.85 10.09 -1.03
N GLY A 50 8.39 11.26 -1.36
CA GLY A 50 7.65 12.53 -1.31
C GLY A 50 6.96 12.85 0.03
N GLY A 51 7.53 12.41 1.16
CA GLY A 51 6.95 12.61 2.50
C GLY A 51 5.79 11.66 2.86
N LYS A 52 5.40 10.76 1.94
CA LYS A 52 4.41 9.71 2.18
C LYS A 52 5.11 8.37 2.42
N LEU A 53 4.37 7.42 2.97
CA LEU A 53 4.83 6.06 3.21
C LEU A 53 4.17 5.11 2.22
N TYR A 54 4.95 4.20 1.64
CA TYR A 54 4.50 3.23 0.66
C TYR A 54 4.92 1.82 1.08
N ARG A 55 4.11 0.83 0.70
CA ARG A 55 4.43 -0.60 0.82
C ARG A 55 4.69 -1.17 -0.57
N CYS A 56 5.78 -1.92 -0.73
CA CYS A 56 6.01 -2.76 -1.89
C CYS A 56 5.06 -3.94 -1.81
N TYR A 57 4.24 -4.15 -2.83
CA TYR A 57 3.31 -5.29 -2.87
C TYR A 57 3.62 -6.25 -4.02
N ASN A 58 4.42 -5.83 -5.00
CA ASN A 58 4.95 -6.66 -6.06
C ASN A 58 6.45 -6.43 -6.12
N ALA A 59 7.24 -7.48 -5.83
CA ALA A 59 8.68 -7.39 -5.72
C ALA A 59 9.31 -6.76 -6.98
N ILE A 60 10.36 -5.98 -6.77
CA ILE A 60 10.94 -5.12 -7.80
C ILE A 60 12.44 -5.00 -7.54
N SER A 61 13.25 -5.23 -8.58
CA SER A 61 14.68 -4.95 -8.53
C SER A 61 14.96 -3.45 -8.61
N ALA A 62 16.13 -3.04 -8.13
CA ALA A 62 16.68 -1.69 -8.23
C ALA A 62 16.39 -1.07 -9.62
N ASN A 63 15.63 0.02 -9.65
CA ASN A 63 15.20 0.68 -10.88
C ASN A 63 15.07 2.20 -10.69
N PRO A 64 15.78 3.03 -11.46
CA PRO A 64 15.81 4.48 -11.26
C PRO A 64 14.53 5.22 -11.64
N THR A 65 13.66 4.58 -12.44
CA THR A 65 12.44 5.21 -12.95
C THR A 65 11.18 4.83 -12.17
N TRP A 66 11.24 3.75 -11.39
CA TRP A 66 10.05 3.13 -10.77
C TRP A 66 9.88 3.54 -9.30
N ARG A 67 9.74 4.86 -9.08
CA ARG A 67 9.51 5.42 -7.74
C ARG A 67 8.11 5.09 -7.21
N PRO A 68 7.92 5.00 -5.88
CA PRO A 68 6.64 4.65 -5.29
C PRO A 68 5.48 5.56 -5.69
N SER A 69 5.71 6.86 -5.74
CA SER A 69 4.68 7.86 -6.09
C SER A 69 4.18 7.77 -7.54
N VAL A 70 4.89 7.10 -8.44
CA VAL A 70 4.57 7.07 -9.89
C VAL A 70 4.42 5.64 -10.45
N THR A 71 4.64 4.61 -9.62
CA THR A 71 4.63 3.21 -10.08
C THR A 71 3.64 2.37 -9.25
N PRO A 72 2.34 2.60 -9.44
CA PRO A 72 1.30 1.92 -8.67
C PRO A 72 1.29 0.41 -8.91
N ALA A 73 1.96 -0.12 -9.95
CA ALA A 73 2.10 -1.55 -10.23
C ALA A 73 2.99 -2.33 -9.22
N HIS A 74 3.80 -1.61 -8.43
CA HIS A 74 4.68 -2.20 -7.42
C HIS A 74 4.45 -1.64 -6.01
N TRP A 75 3.90 -0.44 -5.93
CA TRP A 75 3.81 0.33 -4.70
C TRP A 75 2.38 0.74 -4.40
N GLU A 76 1.99 0.60 -3.14
CA GLU A 76 0.72 1.11 -2.62
C GLU A 76 1.00 2.13 -1.50
N PRO A 77 0.27 3.26 -1.44
CA PRO A 77 0.37 4.18 -0.33
C PRO A 77 -0.15 3.51 0.95
N ILE A 78 0.52 3.74 2.07
CA ILE A 78 0.03 3.34 3.40
C ILE A 78 -0.93 4.43 3.90
N THR A 79 -2.16 4.06 4.24
CA THR A 79 -3.19 4.93 4.83
C THR A 79 -3.52 4.50 6.27
N VAL A 80 -4.04 5.43 7.07
CA VAL A 80 -4.52 5.10 8.42
C VAL A 80 -5.87 4.44 8.27
N GLY A 81 -5.92 3.18 8.66
CA GLY A 81 -7.15 2.60 9.20
C GLY A 81 -8.28 2.51 8.20
N GLU A 82 -8.02 2.05 6.98
CA GLU A 82 -9.04 1.46 6.11
C GLU A 82 -8.78 -0.06 6.08
N ASP A 83 -9.62 -0.83 6.76
CA ASP A 83 -9.47 -2.29 6.83
C ASP A 83 -10.29 -3.01 5.74
N GLY A 84 -11.03 -2.24 4.94
CA GLY A 84 -11.88 -2.73 3.87
C GLY A 84 -13.08 -3.48 4.39
N THR A 85 -13.55 -3.17 5.59
CA THR A 85 -14.90 -3.51 6.06
C THR A 85 -15.91 -2.48 5.55
N ILE A 86 -17.20 -2.80 5.64
CA ILE A 86 -18.27 -1.88 5.23
C ILE A 86 -18.25 -0.57 6.02
N GLU A 87 -17.93 -0.62 7.31
CA GLU A 87 -17.83 0.55 8.20
C GLU A 87 -16.56 1.37 7.94
N ASN A 88 -15.59 0.79 7.24
CA ASN A 88 -14.27 1.34 7.06
C ASN A 88 -13.65 0.94 5.70
N PRO A 89 -14.29 1.37 4.59
CA PRO A 89 -13.92 0.97 3.25
C PRO A 89 -12.57 1.56 2.84
N ILE A 90 -11.87 0.88 1.94
CA ILE A 90 -10.61 1.38 1.37
C ILE A 90 -10.92 2.39 0.27
N THR A 91 -10.33 3.58 0.33
CA THR A 91 -10.48 4.58 -0.74
C THR A 91 -9.97 4.03 -2.07
N ALA A 92 -10.85 3.98 -3.07
CA ALA A 92 -10.55 3.45 -4.38
C ALA A 92 -9.63 4.39 -5.17
N ALA A 93 -8.68 3.81 -5.89
CA ALA A 93 -7.77 4.54 -6.77
C ALA A 93 -7.46 3.72 -8.03
N ALA A 94 -7.29 4.40 -9.16
CA ALA A 94 -6.87 3.74 -10.39
C ALA A 94 -5.48 3.13 -10.25
N GLY A 95 -5.31 1.88 -10.67
CA GLY A 95 -4.07 1.13 -10.55
C GLY A 95 -3.82 0.54 -9.17
N MET A 96 -4.80 0.58 -8.25
CA MET A 96 -4.69 -0.11 -6.97
C MET A 96 -5.09 -1.58 -7.08
N ARG A 97 -4.76 -2.32 -6.04
CA ARG A 97 -5.13 -3.73 -5.88
C ARG A 97 -6.44 -3.87 -5.11
N TYR A 98 -7.38 -4.63 -5.66
CA TYR A 98 -8.65 -4.94 -5.06
C TYR A 98 -8.70 -6.39 -4.59
N PHE A 99 -9.18 -6.62 -3.38
CA PHE A 99 -9.27 -7.93 -2.75
C PHE A 99 -10.73 -8.33 -2.66
N LYS A 100 -11.02 -9.60 -3.00
CA LYS A 100 -12.36 -10.15 -2.84
C LYS A 100 -12.85 -9.98 -1.39
N ASP A 101 -14.15 -9.72 -1.24
CA ASP A 101 -14.86 -9.55 0.02
C ASP A 101 -14.46 -8.30 0.83
N LYS A 102 -13.60 -7.43 0.27
CA LYS A 102 -13.32 -6.09 0.81
C LYS A 102 -14.23 -5.03 0.21
N TYR A 103 -14.42 -3.97 0.98
CA TYR A 103 -15.25 -2.81 0.64
C TYR A 103 -14.39 -1.61 0.25
N TYR A 104 -14.84 -0.87 -0.76
CA TYR A 104 -14.11 0.22 -1.38
C TYR A 104 -14.98 1.47 -1.54
N LEU A 105 -14.43 2.64 -1.24
CA LEU A 105 -15.09 3.94 -1.38
C LEU A 105 -14.74 4.55 -2.74
N ASP A 106 -15.74 4.79 -3.58
CA ASP A 106 -15.60 5.43 -4.88
C ASP A 106 -16.74 6.43 -5.11
N GLY A 107 -16.40 7.69 -5.40
CA GLY A 107 -17.40 8.73 -5.67
C GLY A 107 -18.40 8.96 -4.53
N GLY A 108 -18.02 8.67 -3.27
CA GLY A 108 -18.90 8.78 -2.10
C GLY A 108 -19.83 7.57 -1.89
N LYS A 109 -19.69 6.51 -2.68
CA LYS A 109 -20.45 5.26 -2.55
C LYS A 109 -19.54 4.11 -2.17
N ILE A 110 -20.12 3.10 -1.51
CA ILE A 110 -19.39 1.90 -1.08
C ILE A 110 -19.66 0.76 -2.05
N TYR A 111 -18.60 0.05 -2.42
CA TYR A 111 -18.64 -1.08 -3.33
C TYR A 111 -17.97 -2.29 -2.69
N ARG A 112 -18.61 -3.47 -2.75
CA ARG A 112 -17.96 -4.73 -2.36
C ARG A 112 -17.31 -5.35 -3.58
N CYS A 113 -16.04 -5.71 -3.47
CA CYS A 113 -15.34 -6.49 -4.48
C CYS A 113 -15.80 -7.96 -4.40
N THR A 114 -16.37 -8.49 -5.48
CA THR A 114 -17.00 -9.82 -5.50
C THR A 114 -16.05 -10.92 -5.96
N ARG A 115 -14.93 -10.56 -6.61
CA ARG A 115 -13.92 -11.50 -7.05
C ARG A 115 -12.55 -10.83 -7.22
N ASP A 116 -11.51 -11.63 -7.08
CA ASP A 116 -10.18 -11.34 -7.57
C ASP A 116 -9.72 -12.50 -8.48
N ASP A 117 -8.92 -12.20 -9.49
CA ASP A 117 -8.42 -13.15 -10.49
C ASP A 117 -7.08 -13.78 -10.06
N SER A 118 -6.71 -13.59 -8.80
CA SER A 118 -5.36 -13.86 -8.27
C SER A 118 -5.34 -14.91 -7.15
N GLY A 119 -6.48 -15.54 -6.85
CA GLY A 119 -6.58 -16.58 -5.83
C GLY A 119 -6.46 -16.06 -4.40
N GLY A 120 -6.90 -14.81 -4.14
CA GLY A 120 -6.86 -14.17 -2.83
C GLY A 120 -5.73 -13.14 -2.66
N GLU A 121 -4.80 -13.07 -3.61
CA GLU A 121 -3.69 -12.09 -3.57
C GLU A 121 -4.13 -10.67 -3.96
N GLY A 122 -5.36 -10.49 -4.44
CA GLY A 122 -5.90 -9.22 -4.95
C GLY A 122 -5.51 -8.91 -6.41
N THR A 123 -6.43 -8.28 -7.14
CA THR A 123 -6.30 -7.94 -8.56
C THR A 123 -6.06 -6.45 -8.76
N VAL A 124 -5.01 -6.10 -9.50
CA VAL A 124 -4.72 -4.71 -9.87
C VAL A 124 -5.68 -4.29 -10.98
N MET A 125 -6.40 -3.18 -10.78
CA MET A 125 -7.34 -2.65 -11.76
C MET A 125 -7.08 -1.17 -12.02
N HIS A 126 -7.10 -0.77 -13.28
CA HIS A 126 -6.93 0.63 -13.71
C HIS A 126 -8.24 1.43 -13.76
N TYR A 127 -9.37 0.76 -13.57
CA TYR A 127 -10.70 1.37 -13.47
C TYR A 127 -11.17 1.41 -12.02
N LEU A 128 -12.06 2.37 -11.71
CA LEU A 128 -12.66 2.50 -10.39
C LEU A 128 -13.86 1.55 -10.19
N PRO A 129 -14.25 1.23 -8.95
CA PRO A 129 -15.35 0.32 -8.64
C PRO A 129 -16.66 0.65 -9.37
N SER A 130 -17.04 1.92 -9.45
CA SER A 130 -18.24 2.39 -10.16
C SER A 130 -18.27 2.02 -11.64
N GLN A 131 -17.10 1.82 -12.26
CA GLN A 131 -16.96 1.47 -13.68
C GLN A 131 -17.00 -0.04 -13.93
N LEU A 132 -16.91 -0.85 -12.87
CA LEU A 132 -16.77 -2.31 -12.94
C LEU A 132 -17.89 -3.04 -12.19
N VAL A 133 -19.02 -2.37 -11.96
CA VAL A 133 -20.22 -2.93 -11.33
C VAL A 133 -20.79 -4.06 -12.21
N GLY A 134 -21.11 -5.19 -11.59
CA GLY A 134 -21.59 -6.40 -12.26
C GLY A 134 -20.47 -7.27 -12.87
N ILE A 135 -19.22 -6.82 -12.79
CA ILE A 135 -18.04 -7.59 -13.24
C ILE A 135 -17.17 -7.96 -12.05
N TYR A 136 -16.63 -6.95 -11.34
CA TYR A 136 -15.78 -7.13 -10.17
C TYR A 136 -16.38 -6.56 -8.89
N PHE A 137 -17.35 -5.64 -9.02
CA PHE A 137 -17.93 -4.96 -7.87
C PHE A 137 -19.45 -5.06 -7.88
N GLU A 138 -20.01 -4.94 -6.69
CA GLU A 138 -21.41 -4.62 -6.47
C GLU A 138 -21.48 -3.34 -5.64
N GLU A 139 -22.41 -2.45 -5.99
CA GLU A 139 -22.72 -1.28 -5.16
C GLU A 139 -23.48 -1.74 -3.91
N VAL A 140 -22.98 -1.36 -2.74
CA VAL A 140 -23.68 -1.58 -1.48
C VAL A 140 -24.78 -0.51 -1.41
N ARG A 141 -26.04 -0.95 -1.55
CA ARG A 141 -27.19 -0.07 -1.37
C ARG A 141 -27.49 0.06 0.12
N GLU A 142 -27.71 1.29 0.58
CA GLU A 142 -28.35 1.56 1.87
C GLU A 142 -29.79 1.02 1.91
#